data_AF-A0A559T6J1-F1
#
_entry.id   AF-A0A559T6J1-F1
#
_cell.length_a   1.000
_cell.length_b   1.000
_cell.length_c   1.000
_cell.angle_alpha   90.00
_cell.angle_beta   90.00
_cell.angle_gamma   90.00
#
_symmetry.space_group_name_H-M   'P 1'
#
loop_
_entity.id
_entity.type
_entity.pdbx_description
1 polymer ?
#
loop_
_entity_poly.entity_id
_entity_poly.type
_entity_poly.pdbx_seq_one_letter_code
_entity_poly.pdbx_strand_id
1 'polypeptide(L)'
;MNRITNKSVNVLLVTSCSFTELAVKTLLDSLQASLSKPLNIAPNEYYERNNITLDFIICAGDLFNEMSLHSIAKIKAALKHSHFSTKMVFITSRQRFSLSYFISILCRKECYCIAIDQSVEKMILTLEPVFTQSDVFNPPPRNAHLTTREKEIIIGLIKQVKPIYLSKRYAVDQKTISAHKMNALRKLNVERLSEIISLNVLT
;
A
#
# COMPACT_ATOMS: atom_id res chain seq x y z
N MET A 1 -40.29 -8.09 0.89
CA MET A 1 -39.25 -9.08 1.26
C MET A 1 -37.90 -8.56 0.79
N ASN A 2 -37.14 -7.92 1.70
CA ASN A 2 -35.79 -7.45 1.40
C ASN A 2 -34.85 -8.66 1.36
N ARG A 3 -34.34 -9.01 0.18
CA ARG A 3 -33.17 -9.89 0.06
C ARG A 3 -31.98 -9.12 0.63
N ILE A 4 -31.66 -9.34 1.91
CA ILE A 4 -30.36 -8.97 2.46
C ILE A 4 -29.36 -9.90 1.77
N THR A 5 -28.83 -9.49 0.62
CA THR A 5 -27.65 -10.14 0.06
C THR A 5 -26.50 -9.76 0.98
N ASN A 6 -26.13 -10.67 1.88
CA ASN A 6 -24.89 -10.57 2.67
C ASN A 6 -23.71 -10.62 1.69
N LYS A 7 -23.42 -9.48 1.06
CA LYS A 7 -22.30 -9.33 0.14
C LYS A 7 -21.03 -9.45 0.97
N SER A 8 -20.21 -10.46 0.66
CA SER A 8 -18.89 -10.61 1.25
C SER A 8 -17.98 -9.44 0.87
N VAL A 9 -17.01 -9.15 1.73
CA VAL A 9 -15.93 -8.21 1.46
C VAL A 9 -14.79 -8.98 0.81
N ASN A 10 -14.45 -8.64 -0.42
CA ASN A 10 -13.41 -9.33 -1.19
C ASN A 10 -12.03 -8.77 -0.87
N VAL A 11 -11.16 -9.63 -0.36
CA VAL A 11 -9.85 -9.26 0.15
C VAL A 11 -8.78 -10.09 -0.55
N LEU A 12 -7.80 -9.41 -1.15
CA LEU A 12 -6.61 -10.07 -1.68
C LEU A 12 -5.41 -9.78 -0.78
N LEU A 13 -4.76 -10.86 -0.32
CA LEU A 13 -3.52 -10.78 0.44
C LEU A 13 -2.33 -10.82 -0.52
N VAL A 14 -1.44 -9.84 -0.38
CA VAL A 14 -0.21 -9.70 -1.16
C VAL A 14 0.98 -9.84 -0.20
N THR A 15 1.74 -10.91 -0.39
CA THR A 15 2.92 -11.24 0.42
C THR A 15 3.90 -12.08 -0.42
N SER A 16 5.17 -12.08 -0.01
CA SER A 16 6.26 -12.90 -0.52
C SER A 16 6.58 -14.10 0.38
N CYS A 17 6.03 -14.18 1.59
CA CYS A 17 6.38 -15.17 2.60
C CYS A 17 5.14 -15.98 3.03
N SER A 18 5.21 -17.31 2.95
CA SER A 18 4.13 -18.22 3.36
C SER A 18 3.80 -18.15 4.85
N PHE A 19 4.81 -17.92 5.72
CA PHE A 19 4.59 -17.73 7.15
C PHE A 19 3.84 -16.44 7.44
N THR A 20 4.20 -15.35 6.75
CA THR A 20 3.49 -14.08 6.85
C THR A 20 2.07 -14.20 6.30
N GLU A 21 1.88 -14.95 5.22
CA GLU A 21 0.57 -15.26 4.67
C GLU A 21 -0.34 -15.93 5.71
N LEU A 22 0.16 -17.00 6.33
CA LEU A 22 -0.57 -17.73 7.36
C LEU A 22 -0.90 -16.84 8.56
N ALA A 23 0.08 -16.07 9.06
CA ALA A 23 -0.13 -15.18 10.20
C ALA A 23 -1.20 -14.12 9.94
N VAL A 24 -1.19 -13.51 8.74
CA VAL A 24 -2.20 -12.52 8.36
C VAL A 24 -3.56 -13.17 8.15
N LYS A 25 -3.64 -14.38 7.59
CA LYS A 25 -4.91 -15.13 7.50
C LYS A 25 -5.50 -15.39 8.88
N THR A 26 -4.71 -15.89 9.84
CA THR A 26 -5.17 -16.11 11.22
C THR A 26 -5.67 -14.82 11.88
N LEU A 27 -5.00 -13.69 11.63
CA LEU A 27 -5.45 -12.37 12.09
C LEU A 27 -6.83 -12.00 11.49
N LEU A 28 -7.03 -12.25 10.20
CA LEU A 28 -8.28 -11.93 9.50
C LEU A 28 -9.42 -12.89 9.89
N ASP A 29 -9.11 -14.16 10.16
CA ASP A 29 -10.07 -15.14 10.69
C ASP A 29 -10.54 -14.74 12.09
N SER A 30 -9.63 -14.22 12.92
CA SER A 30 -9.99 -13.68 14.23
C SER A 30 -10.88 -12.43 14.11
N LEU A 31 -10.58 -11.57 13.13
CA LEU A 31 -11.37 -10.39 12.82
C LEU A 31 -12.77 -10.74 12.28
N GLN A 32 -12.91 -11.87 11.57
CA GLN A 32 -14.20 -12.31 11.01
C GLN A 32 -15.30 -12.40 12.08
N ALA A 33 -14.94 -12.73 13.32
CA ALA A 33 -15.89 -12.83 14.43
C ALA A 33 -16.51 -11.48 14.83
N SER A 34 -15.85 -10.35 14.58
CA SER A 34 -16.38 -9.01 14.89
C SER A 34 -17.05 -8.31 13.70
N LEU A 35 -16.92 -8.86 12.50
CA LEU A 35 -17.47 -8.24 11.28
C LEU A 35 -18.91 -8.69 10.97
N SER A 36 -19.74 -7.74 10.56
CA SER A 36 -21.11 -8.00 10.11
C SER A 36 -21.19 -8.64 8.71
N LYS A 37 -20.12 -8.51 7.91
CA LYS A 37 -20.01 -9.10 6.57
C LYS A 37 -18.88 -10.12 6.53
N PRO A 38 -19.04 -11.26 5.84
CA PRO A 38 -17.97 -12.23 5.69
C PRO A 38 -16.85 -11.70 4.80
N LEU A 39 -15.60 -11.94 5.19
CA LEU A 39 -14.41 -11.72 4.39
C LEU A 39 -14.25 -12.90 3.43
N ASN A 40 -14.14 -12.61 2.14
CA ASN A 40 -13.70 -13.56 1.13
C ASN A 40 -12.21 -13.33 0.90
N ILE A 41 -11.36 -14.24 1.39
CA ILE A 41 -9.91 -14.18 1.23
C ILE A 41 -9.51 -15.29 0.28
N ALA A 42 -9.17 -14.93 -0.96
CA ALA A 42 -8.87 -15.86 -2.03
C ALA A 42 -7.56 -15.49 -2.75
N PRO A 43 -6.92 -16.43 -3.44
CA PRO A 43 -5.75 -16.13 -4.26
C PRO A 43 -6.14 -15.31 -5.51
N ASN A 44 -5.17 -14.68 -6.17
CA ASN A 44 -5.42 -13.77 -7.29
C ASN A 44 -6.19 -14.46 -8.44
N GLU A 45 -5.88 -15.72 -8.73
CA GLU A 45 -6.49 -16.52 -9.80
C GLU A 45 -7.99 -16.74 -9.57
N TYR A 46 -8.45 -16.76 -8.31
CA TYR A 46 -9.87 -16.88 -7.99
C TYR A 46 -10.64 -15.64 -8.46
N TYR A 47 -10.11 -14.45 -8.18
CA TYR A 47 -10.76 -13.19 -8.58
C TYR A 47 -10.78 -13.00 -10.09
N GLU A 48 -9.69 -13.40 -10.76
CA GLU A 48 -9.60 -13.39 -12.22
C GLU A 48 -10.64 -14.31 -12.87
N ARG A 49 -10.67 -15.59 -12.48
CA ARG A 49 -11.57 -16.60 -13.06
C ARG A 49 -13.04 -16.28 -12.88
N ASN A 50 -13.40 -15.67 -11.75
CA ASN A 50 -14.78 -15.39 -11.39
C ASN A 50 -15.21 -13.94 -11.72
N ASN A 51 -14.33 -13.12 -12.30
CA ASN A 51 -14.56 -11.71 -12.57
C ASN A 51 -15.07 -10.94 -11.34
N ILE A 52 -14.50 -11.25 -10.17
CA ILE A 52 -14.86 -10.65 -8.88
C ILE A 52 -13.93 -9.48 -8.58
N THR A 53 -14.51 -8.40 -8.07
CA THR A 53 -13.83 -7.14 -7.83
C THR A 53 -13.39 -7.03 -6.38
N LEU A 54 -12.19 -6.51 -6.15
CA LEU A 54 -11.62 -6.39 -4.80
C LEU A 54 -12.17 -5.17 -4.06
N ASP A 55 -12.51 -5.37 -2.79
CA ASP A 55 -12.80 -4.27 -1.86
C ASP A 55 -11.50 -3.82 -1.17
N PHE A 56 -10.63 -4.77 -0.81
CA PHE A 56 -9.34 -4.49 -0.16
C PHE A 56 -8.17 -5.27 -0.77
N ILE A 57 -7.02 -4.61 -0.83
CA ILE A 57 -5.72 -5.23 -1.08
C ILE A 57 -4.88 -5.08 0.18
N ILE A 58 -4.54 -6.20 0.83
CA ILE A 58 -3.68 -6.21 2.01
C ILE A 58 -2.25 -6.51 1.58
N CYS A 59 -1.35 -5.57 1.82
CA CYS A 59 0.08 -5.71 1.57
C CYS A 59 0.81 -5.99 2.88
N ALA A 60 1.42 -7.16 3.01
CA ALA A 60 2.14 -7.54 4.21
C ALA A 60 3.58 -6.98 4.25
N GLY A 61 4.12 -6.88 5.46
CA GLY A 61 5.38 -6.17 5.75
C GLY A 61 6.60 -6.75 5.06
N ASP A 62 6.58 -8.03 4.72
CA ASP A 62 7.67 -8.72 4.06
C ASP A 62 7.94 -8.20 2.64
N LEU A 63 6.92 -7.62 1.97
CA LEU A 63 7.09 -6.95 0.68
C LEU A 63 8.10 -5.79 0.74
N PHE A 64 8.25 -5.15 1.91
CA PHE A 64 9.12 -4.00 2.11
C PHE A 64 10.57 -4.36 2.43
N ASN A 65 10.84 -5.63 2.76
CA ASN A 65 12.19 -6.06 3.08
C ASN A 65 13.07 -6.11 1.82
N GLU A 66 12.49 -6.51 0.68
CA GLU A 66 13.25 -6.69 -0.55
C GLU A 66 12.82 -5.76 -1.68
N MET A 67 11.65 -5.08 -1.60
CA MET A 67 11.07 -4.19 -2.63
C MET A 67 11.38 -4.65 -4.07
N SER A 68 11.40 -5.97 -4.25
CA SER A 68 11.95 -6.60 -5.43
C SER A 68 10.94 -6.44 -6.55
N LEU A 69 11.40 -6.53 -7.80
CA LEU A 69 10.51 -6.50 -8.95
C LEU A 69 9.40 -7.56 -8.81
N HIS A 70 9.72 -8.71 -8.23
CA HIS A 70 8.76 -9.79 -7.96
C HIS A 70 7.67 -9.35 -6.96
N SER A 71 8.05 -8.75 -5.83
CA SER A 71 7.10 -8.25 -4.82
C SER A 71 6.20 -7.14 -5.38
N ILE A 72 6.77 -6.21 -6.16
CA ILE A 72 5.98 -5.14 -6.80
C ILE A 72 5.08 -5.66 -7.90
N ALA A 73 5.50 -6.69 -8.65
CA ALA A 73 4.66 -7.33 -9.66
C ALA A 73 3.39 -7.95 -9.05
N LYS A 74 3.45 -8.48 -7.82
CA LYS A 74 2.26 -8.98 -7.10
C LYS A 74 1.28 -7.86 -6.77
N ILE A 75 1.75 -6.68 -6.33
CA ILE A 75 0.90 -5.50 -6.13
C ILE A 75 0.26 -5.10 -7.47
N LYS A 76 1.03 -5.06 -8.56
CA LYS A 76 0.51 -4.73 -9.89
C LYS A 76 -0.56 -5.72 -10.37
N ALA A 77 -0.37 -7.02 -10.12
CA ALA A 77 -1.36 -8.04 -10.45
C ALA A 77 -2.68 -7.80 -9.67
N ALA A 78 -2.60 -7.56 -8.37
CA ALA A 78 -3.75 -7.23 -7.52
C ALA A 78 -4.54 -6.02 -8.04
N LEU A 79 -3.84 -4.98 -8.53
CA LEU A 79 -4.48 -3.77 -9.06
C LEU A 79 -5.35 -4.02 -10.30
N LYS A 80 -5.09 -5.08 -11.09
CA LYS A 80 -5.91 -5.41 -12.27
C LYS A 80 -7.36 -5.74 -11.92
N HIS A 81 -7.60 -6.23 -10.71
CA HIS A 81 -8.93 -6.62 -10.22
C HIS A 81 -9.52 -5.58 -9.26
N SER A 82 -8.88 -4.41 -9.16
CA SER A 82 -9.29 -3.33 -8.26
C SER A 82 -10.19 -2.31 -8.97
N HIS A 83 -11.23 -1.85 -8.30
CA HIS A 83 -12.01 -0.68 -8.70
C HIS A 83 -11.49 0.59 -8.04
N PHE A 84 -12.03 1.74 -8.45
CA PHE A 84 -11.66 3.03 -7.87
C PHE A 84 -11.84 3.07 -6.34
N SER A 85 -12.87 2.41 -5.82
CA SER A 85 -13.17 2.33 -4.39
C SER A 85 -12.34 1.29 -3.62
N THR A 86 -11.52 0.47 -4.29
CA THR A 86 -10.68 -0.51 -3.61
C THR A 86 -9.68 0.20 -2.70
N LYS A 87 -9.57 -0.26 -1.45
CA LYS A 87 -8.67 0.31 -0.45
C LYS A 87 -7.42 -0.55 -0.30
N MET A 88 -6.29 0.06 0.04
CA MET A 88 -5.06 -0.65 0.37
C MET A 88 -4.83 -0.62 1.89
N VAL A 89 -4.48 -1.78 2.44
CA VAL A 89 -4.10 -1.92 3.85
C VAL A 89 -2.67 -2.44 3.91
N PHE A 90 -1.80 -1.74 4.61
CA PHE A 90 -0.41 -2.15 4.79
C PHE A 90 -0.19 -2.60 6.24
N ILE A 91 0.18 -3.87 6.41
CA ILE A 91 0.54 -4.43 7.71
C ILE A 91 2.06 -4.45 7.78
N THR A 92 2.67 -3.42 8.36
CA THR A 92 4.13 -3.21 8.28
C THR A 92 4.69 -2.51 9.52
N SER A 93 6.00 -2.30 9.61
CA SER A 93 6.58 -1.53 10.71
C SER A 93 6.26 -0.03 10.55
N ARG A 94 6.16 0.70 11.68
CA ARG A 94 5.86 2.15 11.65
C ARG A 94 6.83 2.96 10.79
N GLN A 95 8.09 2.52 10.75
CA GLN A 95 9.14 3.13 9.95
C GLN A 95 8.87 3.06 8.42
N ARG A 96 7.99 2.15 7.98
CA ARG A 96 7.62 1.95 6.57
C ARG A 96 6.26 2.57 6.21
N PHE A 97 5.60 3.26 7.13
CA PHE A 97 4.30 3.88 6.87
C PHE A 97 4.40 4.93 5.76
N SER A 98 5.40 5.81 5.80
CA SER A 98 5.61 6.83 4.76
C SER A 98 5.73 6.22 3.36
N LEU A 99 6.48 5.12 3.24
CA LEU A 99 6.66 4.38 1.99
C LEU A 99 5.36 3.71 1.56
N SER A 100 4.59 3.15 2.49
CA SER A 100 3.26 2.54 2.23
C SER A 100 2.28 3.57 1.66
N TYR A 101 2.20 4.76 2.26
CA TYR A 101 1.41 5.87 1.74
C TYR A 101 1.91 6.37 0.39
N PHE A 102 3.22 6.36 0.17
CA PHE A 102 3.76 6.70 -1.14
C PHE A 102 3.36 5.67 -2.21
N ILE A 103 3.42 4.37 -1.91
CA ILE A 103 2.99 3.30 -2.82
C ILE A 103 1.50 3.45 -3.16
N SER A 104 0.62 3.66 -2.17
CA SER A 104 -0.80 3.84 -2.42
C SER A 104 -1.12 5.07 -3.28
N ILE A 105 -0.34 6.14 -3.15
CA ILE A 105 -0.38 7.30 -4.05
C ILE A 105 -0.06 6.91 -5.48
N LEU A 106 0.96 6.07 -5.72
CA LEU A 106 1.29 5.58 -7.07
C LEU A 106 0.13 4.73 -7.63
N CYS A 107 -0.47 3.90 -6.78
CA CYS A 107 -1.62 3.05 -7.11
C CYS A 107 -2.95 3.83 -7.21
N ARG A 108 -2.98 5.10 -6.82
CA ARG A 108 -4.18 5.95 -6.70
C ARG A 108 -5.28 5.33 -5.82
N LYS A 109 -4.88 4.75 -4.69
CA LYS A 109 -5.80 4.12 -3.73
C LYS A 109 -5.77 4.84 -2.38
N GLU A 110 -6.89 4.79 -1.67
CA GLU A 110 -6.91 5.10 -0.24
C GLU A 110 -6.09 4.05 0.52
N CYS A 111 -5.49 4.46 1.64
CA CYS A 111 -4.46 3.69 2.32
C CYS A 111 -4.65 3.70 3.83
N TYR A 112 -4.51 2.52 4.44
CA TYR A 112 -4.49 2.33 5.88
C TYR A 112 -3.20 1.60 6.26
N CYS A 113 -2.54 2.00 7.34
CA CYS A 113 -1.35 1.32 7.83
C CYS A 113 -1.61 0.78 9.24
N ILE A 114 -1.20 -0.47 9.47
CA ILE A 114 -1.26 -1.15 10.77
C ILE A 114 0.15 -1.57 11.13
N ALA A 115 0.53 -1.27 12.37
CA ALA A 115 1.87 -1.54 12.83
C ALA A 115 1.97 -2.99 13.32
N ILE A 116 2.99 -3.71 12.85
CA ILE A 116 3.28 -5.10 13.27
C ILE A 116 3.85 -5.21 14.68
N ASP A 117 4.26 -4.10 15.30
CA ASP A 117 4.82 -4.04 16.66
C ASP A 117 3.74 -3.99 17.75
N GLN A 118 2.48 -4.29 17.41
CA GLN A 118 1.33 -4.26 18.31
C GLN A 118 0.82 -5.68 18.59
N SER A 119 0.06 -5.85 19.67
CA SER A 119 -0.62 -7.11 19.95
C SER A 119 -1.67 -7.42 18.88
N VAL A 120 -1.95 -8.71 18.65
CA VAL A 120 -2.99 -9.18 17.72
C VAL A 120 -4.33 -8.53 18.02
N GLU A 121 -4.72 -8.46 19.30
CA GLU A 121 -5.96 -7.79 19.73
C GLU A 121 -6.02 -6.33 19.28
N LYS A 122 -4.91 -5.58 19.45
CA LYS A 122 -4.86 -4.17 19.04
C LYS A 122 -4.87 -4.02 17.52
N MET A 123 -4.27 -4.96 16.79
CA MET A 123 -4.34 -5.00 15.32
C MET A 123 -5.79 -5.24 14.86
N ILE A 124 -6.52 -6.16 15.50
CA ILE A 124 -7.94 -6.42 15.22
C ILE A 124 -8.77 -5.16 15.47
N LEU A 125 -8.64 -4.52 16.63
CA LEU A 125 -9.33 -3.27 16.97
C LEU A 125 -9.03 -2.13 15.97
N THR A 126 -7.84 -2.14 15.37
CA THR A 126 -7.45 -1.15 14.35
C THR A 126 -7.98 -1.50 12.96
N LEU A 127 -8.09 -2.79 12.64
CA LEU A 127 -8.60 -3.30 11.35
C LEU A 127 -10.12 -3.22 11.25
N GLU A 128 -10.84 -3.48 12.34
CA GLU A 128 -12.30 -3.54 12.35
C GLU A 128 -12.97 -2.26 11.80
N PRO A 129 -12.55 -1.05 12.17
CA PRO A 129 -13.10 0.18 11.58
C PRO A 129 -12.85 0.29 10.07
N VAL A 130 -11.70 -0.19 9.60
CA VAL A 130 -11.31 -0.16 8.18
C VAL A 130 -12.27 -1.00 7.33
N PHE A 131 -12.67 -2.17 7.82
CA PHE A 131 -13.58 -3.07 7.13
C PHE A 131 -15.06 -2.73 7.30
N THR A 132 -15.42 -2.03 8.38
CA THR A 132 -16.81 -1.59 8.63
C THR A 132 -17.14 -0.26 7.95
N GLN A 133 -16.19 0.35 7.23
CA GLN A 133 -16.34 1.65 6.56
C GLN A 133 -16.72 2.80 7.52
N SER A 134 -16.34 2.70 8.80
CA SER A 134 -16.30 3.88 9.63
C SER A 134 -15.19 4.79 9.08
N ASP A 135 -15.45 6.10 8.93
CA ASP A 135 -14.49 7.08 8.39
C ASP A 135 -13.26 7.20 9.32
N VAL A 136 -12.36 6.22 9.25
CA VAL A 136 -11.13 6.18 10.05
C VAL A 136 -9.98 6.58 9.15
N PHE A 137 -9.85 7.89 8.92
CA PHE A 137 -8.66 8.41 8.28
C PHE A 137 -7.50 8.40 9.29
N ASN A 138 -6.54 7.49 9.10
CA ASN A 138 -5.25 7.55 9.78
C ASN A 138 -4.26 8.29 8.88
N PRO A 139 -4.07 9.61 9.03
CA PRO A 139 -3.06 10.31 8.25
C PRO A 139 -1.66 9.74 8.53
N PRO A 140 -0.74 9.84 7.57
CA PRO A 140 0.68 9.69 7.85
C PRO A 140 1.10 10.60 9.02
N PRO A 141 2.17 10.25 9.76
CA PRO A 141 2.77 11.18 10.70
C PRO A 141 3.10 12.50 9.99
N ARG A 142 2.85 13.67 10.63
CA ARG A 142 3.02 14.98 9.97
C ARG A 142 4.40 15.17 9.31
N ASN A 143 5.44 14.56 9.87
CA ASN A 143 6.82 14.67 9.40
C ASN A 143 7.17 13.71 8.24
N ALA A 144 6.28 12.77 7.92
CA ALA A 144 6.41 11.79 6.85
C ALA A 144 5.87 12.29 5.50
N HIS A 145 5.20 13.44 5.46
CA HIS A 145 4.59 13.95 4.24
C HIS A 145 5.63 14.51 3.27
N LEU A 146 5.67 13.91 2.09
CA LEU A 146 6.33 14.50 0.93
C LEU A 146 5.61 15.79 0.56
N THR A 147 6.37 16.86 0.34
CA THR A 147 5.83 18.04 -0.34
C THR A 147 5.44 17.66 -1.77
N THR A 148 4.56 18.44 -2.39
CA THR A 148 4.19 18.25 -3.80
C THR A 148 5.41 18.14 -4.70
N ARG A 149 6.41 19.00 -4.49
CA ARG A 149 7.65 19.00 -5.29
C ARG A 149 8.53 17.79 -5.02
N GLU A 150 8.68 17.37 -3.76
CA GLU A 150 9.41 16.14 -3.42
C GLU A 150 8.75 14.92 -4.07
N LYS A 151 7.42 14.83 -4.01
CA LYS A 151 6.63 13.77 -4.65
C LYS A 151 6.81 13.75 -6.16
N GLU A 152 6.69 14.89 -6.82
CA GLU A 152 6.88 15.02 -8.27
C GLU A 152 8.28 14.61 -8.72
N ILE A 153 9.30 15.05 -7.98
CA ILE A 153 10.70 14.75 -8.30
C ILE A 153 10.99 13.26 -8.08
N ILE A 154 10.60 12.69 -6.94
CA ILE A 154 10.89 11.28 -6.66
C ILE A 154 10.17 10.35 -7.64
N ILE A 155 8.92 10.67 -8.03
CA ILE A 155 8.19 9.95 -9.08
C ILE A 155 8.92 10.05 -10.43
N GLY A 156 9.36 11.25 -10.82
CA GLY A 156 10.11 11.45 -12.05
C GLY A 156 11.42 10.64 -12.09
N LEU A 157 12.14 10.60 -10.98
CA LEU A 157 13.39 9.85 -10.84
C LEU A 157 13.17 8.33 -10.88
N ILE A 158 12.12 7.83 -10.22
CA ILE A 158 11.73 6.40 -10.29
C ILE A 158 11.36 6.03 -11.73
N LYS A 159 10.68 6.92 -12.47
CA LYS A 159 10.43 6.80 -13.92
C LYS A 159 11.67 6.98 -14.80
N GLN A 160 12.87 7.05 -14.21
CA GLN A 160 14.15 7.20 -14.89
C GLN A 160 14.29 8.50 -15.70
N VAL A 161 13.52 9.54 -15.37
CA VAL A 161 13.70 10.87 -15.96
C VAL A 161 15.01 11.47 -15.46
N LYS A 162 15.92 11.84 -16.38
CA LYS A 162 17.21 12.41 -16.00
C LYS A 162 17.03 13.74 -15.23
N PRO A 163 17.85 14.02 -14.19
CA PRO A 163 17.74 15.25 -13.38
C PRO A 163 17.75 16.55 -14.19
N ILE A 164 18.49 16.60 -15.31
CA ILE A 164 18.52 17.76 -16.19
C ILE A 164 17.15 18.11 -16.78
N TYR A 165 16.32 17.11 -17.10
CA TYR A 165 14.97 17.35 -17.62
C TYR A 165 14.01 17.79 -16.51
N LEU A 166 14.15 17.25 -15.29
CA LEU A 166 13.37 17.72 -14.13
C LEU A 166 13.74 19.16 -13.75
N SER A 167 15.03 19.48 -13.78
CA SER A 167 15.56 20.84 -13.57
C SER A 167 14.96 21.83 -14.56
N LYS A 168 14.96 21.51 -15.86
CA LYS A 168 14.30 22.32 -16.89
C LYS A 168 12.79 22.43 -16.67
N ARG A 169 12.10 21.31 -16.42
CA ARG A 169 10.64 21.26 -16.24
C ARG A 169 10.16 22.14 -15.08
N TYR A 170 10.92 22.17 -13.99
CA TYR A 170 10.55 22.87 -12.78
C TYR A 170 11.25 24.22 -12.60
N ALA A 171 12.04 24.67 -13.58
CA ALA A 171 12.82 25.89 -13.55
C ALA A 171 13.67 26.05 -12.27
N VAL A 172 14.34 24.97 -11.86
CA VAL A 172 15.26 24.95 -10.71
C VAL A 172 16.60 24.34 -11.11
N ASP A 173 17.66 24.60 -10.35
CA ASP A 173 18.96 23.98 -10.61
C ASP A 173 18.99 22.48 -10.25
N GLN A 174 19.97 21.75 -10.78
CA GLN A 174 20.11 20.31 -10.51
C GLN A 174 20.47 20.02 -9.04
N LYS A 175 21.05 20.98 -8.32
CA LYS A 175 21.33 20.87 -6.88
C LYS A 175 20.02 20.84 -6.09
N THR A 176 19.04 21.66 -6.44
CA THR A 176 17.70 21.67 -5.84
C THR A 176 16.96 20.37 -6.11
N ILE A 177 17.04 19.83 -7.34
CA ILE A 177 16.52 18.49 -7.65
C ILE A 177 17.14 17.43 -6.72
N SER A 178 18.46 17.50 -6.52
CA SER A 178 19.18 16.58 -5.62
C SER A 178 18.76 16.75 -4.16
N ALA A 179 18.57 17.99 -3.69
CA ALA A 179 18.10 18.26 -2.33
C ALA A 179 16.69 17.70 -2.09
N HIS A 180 15.76 17.91 -3.04
CA HIS A 180 14.42 17.33 -2.97
C HIS A 180 14.44 15.80 -2.99
N LYS A 181 15.30 15.17 -3.82
CA LYS A 181 15.50 13.72 -3.80
C LYS A 181 15.94 13.23 -2.41
N MET A 182 16.96 13.85 -1.83
CA MET A 182 17.48 13.45 -0.51
C MET A 182 16.46 13.63 0.61
N ASN A 183 15.69 14.72 0.58
CA ASN A 183 14.62 14.95 1.54
C ASN A 183 13.47 13.94 1.37
N ALA A 184 13.09 13.62 0.14
CA ALA A 184 12.07 12.62 -0.14
C ALA A 184 12.50 11.23 0.38
N LEU A 185 13.71 10.79 0.04
CA LEU A 185 14.26 9.51 0.51
C LEU A 185 14.28 9.41 2.04
N ARG A 186 14.75 10.48 2.72
CA ARG A 186 14.74 10.55 4.19
C ARG A 186 13.33 10.42 4.78
N LYS A 187 12.34 11.13 4.21
CA LYS A 187 10.94 11.07 4.66
C LYS A 187 10.29 9.71 4.41
N LEU A 188 10.65 9.05 3.32
CA LEU A 188 10.21 7.70 2.99
C LEU A 188 10.93 6.61 3.80
N ASN A 189 11.95 6.98 4.58
CA ASN A 189 12.85 6.07 5.28
C ASN A 189 13.48 5.04 4.34
N VAL A 190 14.08 5.55 3.26
CA VAL A 190 14.78 4.81 2.21
C VAL A 190 16.16 5.44 2.04
N GLU A 191 17.22 4.65 1.99
CA GLU A 191 18.57 5.22 1.89
C GLU A 191 18.92 5.59 0.45
N ARG A 192 18.55 4.72 -0.50
CA ARG A 192 18.94 4.84 -1.91
C ARG A 192 17.73 4.76 -2.83
N LEU A 193 17.76 5.56 -3.90
CA LEU A 193 16.73 5.51 -4.95
C LEU A 193 16.58 4.10 -5.57
N SER A 194 17.66 3.33 -5.64
CA SER A 194 17.66 1.96 -6.16
C SER A 194 16.75 1.01 -5.36
N GLU A 195 16.52 1.25 -4.07
CA GLU A 195 15.64 0.43 -3.24
C GLU A 195 14.16 0.57 -3.63
N ILE A 196 13.81 1.67 -4.31
CA ILE A 196 12.43 1.97 -4.71
C ILE A 196 12.28 2.14 -6.22
N ILE A 197 13.31 1.84 -7.02
CA ILE A 197 13.25 2.02 -8.47
C ILE A 197 12.23 1.09 -9.13
N SER A 198 12.04 -0.11 -8.57
CA SER A 198 11.05 -1.09 -9.00
C SER A 198 9.60 -0.57 -8.91
N LEU A 199 9.37 0.49 -8.12
CA LEU A 199 8.05 1.13 -8.05
C LEU A 199 7.61 1.78 -9.36
N ASN A 200 8.53 1.98 -10.32
CA ASN A 200 8.19 2.49 -11.65
C ASN A 200 7.13 1.64 -12.36
N VAL A 201 7.05 0.34 -12.03
CA VAL A 201 6.08 -0.61 -12.57
C VAL A 201 4.63 -0.25 -12.18
N LEU A 202 4.44 0.50 -11.09
CA LEU A 202 3.15 0.95 -10.57
C LEU A 202 2.70 2.31 -11.12
N THR A 203 3.55 3.01 -11.89
CA THR A 203 3.37 4.42 -12.28
C THR A 203 3.13 4.64 -13.76
#